data_AF-A0ABD1BD01-F1
#
_entry.id   AF-A0ABD1BD01-F1
#
_cell.length_a   1.000
_cell.length_b   1.000
_cell.length_c   1.000
_cell.angle_alpha   90.00
_cell.angle_beta   90.00
_cell.angle_gamma   90.00
#
_symmetry.space_group_name_H-M   'P 1'
#
loop_
_entity.id
_entity.type
_entity.pdbx_description
1 polymer ?
#
loop_
_entity_poly.entity_id
_entity_poly.type
_entity_poly.pdbx_seq_one_letter_code
_entity_poly.pdbx_strand_id
1 'polypeptide(L)'
;MILTKCFPLIWLSLLTLCAGRTLYPLPGQGPKSVKLPLQTSRPYNIAHRGSNGEIPEETAAAYLRAIEEGTDFIETDILSSKDGVLICFHDCILDDTTDVASHKEFADRKRTYEVQGVNVTGFFTFDFTLTELKKLRINQRYKFRDQQYNGKYPIITFEEFITIARDAPRVVGIYPEIKNPVLMNQHVKWPGGKRFEDKVVETLKKYGYGGSYLSKKWLRKPLFIQSFAPTSLVYISNLIDSPKIFLIDDVTIPTQDTNQTYAEITSDEYFHYIKQYVVGIGPWKDTIVPVMNNYLQLPTDLVKRAHTHNLQVHPYTYRNEHEYLHFNFSEDPYNEYDYWINEIGVDGLFTDFTGSLHHFQEWTSPLSETFKSPRKLLGQIASLVLPYAKA
;
A
#
# COMPACT_ATOMS: atom_id res chain seq x y z
N MET A 1 -18.18 20.28 80.16
CA MET A 1 -18.14 20.97 78.85
C MET A 1 -17.35 20.07 77.90
N ILE A 2 -18.01 19.20 77.10
CA ILE A 2 -18.45 19.44 75.70
C ILE A 2 -17.18 19.61 74.80
N LEU A 3 -16.80 18.84 73.77
CA LEU A 3 -17.38 17.97 72.72
C LEU A 3 -16.32 16.87 72.37
N THR A 4 -16.60 15.59 72.12
CA THR A 4 -17.07 14.90 70.87
C THR A 4 -16.46 15.30 69.52
N LYS A 5 -15.80 14.35 68.83
CA LYS A 5 -15.93 13.91 67.41
C LYS A 5 -14.67 13.12 66.96
N CYS A 6 -14.77 11.81 66.71
CA CYS A 6 -15.14 11.12 65.45
C CYS A 6 -13.97 10.92 64.46
N PHE A 7 -13.65 9.63 64.26
CA PHE A 7 -12.85 8.95 63.21
C PHE A 7 -13.20 9.40 61.75
N PRO A 8 -12.35 9.17 60.71
CA PRO A 8 -11.83 7.84 60.35
C PRO A 8 -10.41 7.70 59.74
N LEU A 9 -9.96 6.44 59.77
CA LEU A 9 -8.82 5.87 59.06
C LEU A 9 -8.85 6.21 57.56
N ILE A 10 -7.71 6.66 57.03
CA ILE A 10 -7.44 6.68 55.60
C ILE A 10 -6.60 5.45 55.26
N TRP A 11 -7.25 4.48 54.61
CA TRP A 11 -6.59 3.43 53.83
C TRP A 11 -5.88 4.07 52.63
N LEU A 12 -4.55 4.00 52.58
CA LEU A 12 -3.80 4.29 51.37
C LEU A 12 -3.61 2.99 50.58
N SER A 13 -4.49 2.77 49.61
CA SER A 13 -4.32 1.83 48.51
C SER A 13 -3.25 2.36 47.56
N LEU A 14 -2.01 1.86 47.65
CA LEU A 14 -1.05 2.01 46.57
C LEU A 14 -1.47 1.10 45.41
N LEU A 15 -2.19 1.68 44.46
CA LEU A 15 -2.34 1.17 43.10
C LEU A 15 -0.94 1.11 42.46
N THR A 16 -0.35 -0.06 42.42
CA THR A 16 0.74 -0.38 41.49
C THR A 16 0.18 -0.31 40.07
N LEU A 17 0.24 0.88 39.47
CA LEU A 17 0.02 1.05 38.04
C LEU A 17 1.25 0.46 37.32
N CYS A 18 1.19 -0.85 37.05
CA CYS A 18 2.02 -1.48 36.03
C CYS A 18 1.61 -0.91 34.68
N ALA A 19 2.13 0.26 34.32
CA ALA A 19 2.18 0.68 32.92
C ALA A 19 3.10 -0.30 32.21
N GLY A 20 2.50 -1.27 31.51
CA GLY A 20 3.20 -2.17 30.62
C GLY A 20 4.03 -1.33 29.65
N ARG A 21 5.35 -1.38 29.81
CA ARG A 21 6.29 -0.80 28.85
C ARG A 21 6.07 -1.50 27.51
N THR A 22 5.63 -0.76 26.51
CA THR A 22 5.79 -1.14 25.11
C THR A 22 7.28 -1.31 24.84
N LEU A 23 7.71 -2.56 24.63
CA LEU A 23 9.07 -2.91 24.25
C LEU A 23 9.31 -2.59 22.78
N TYR A 24 9.30 -1.30 22.41
CA TYR A 24 10.03 -0.74 21.28
C TYR A 24 10.14 0.78 21.52
N PRO A 25 11.31 1.32 21.89
CA PRO A 25 11.49 2.77 21.90
C PRO A 25 11.46 3.25 20.44
N LEU A 26 10.39 3.96 20.07
CA LEU A 26 10.33 4.71 18.82
C LEU A 26 11.47 5.75 18.82
N PRO A 27 12.20 5.94 17.70
CA PRO A 27 13.24 6.95 17.63
C PRO A 27 12.65 8.31 17.97
N GLY A 28 13.21 8.98 18.98
CA GLY A 28 12.85 10.35 19.34
C GLY A 28 13.06 11.29 18.16
N GLN A 29 12.19 12.29 18.05
CA GLN A 29 12.27 13.32 17.00
C GLN A 29 13.66 13.96 17.01
N GLY A 30 14.50 13.56 16.06
CA GLY A 30 15.74 14.26 15.75
C GLY A 30 15.46 15.70 15.28
N PRO A 31 16.48 16.57 15.21
CA PRO A 31 16.33 17.93 14.70
C PRO A 31 15.63 17.90 13.34
N LYS A 32 14.73 18.87 13.08
CA LYS A 32 13.98 19.03 11.82
C LYS A 32 14.94 19.28 10.65
N SER A 33 15.64 18.25 10.18
CA SER A 33 16.35 18.27 8.91
C SER A 33 15.32 18.43 7.80
N VAL A 34 15.62 19.30 6.83
CA VAL A 34 14.81 19.41 5.61
C VAL A 34 14.87 18.04 4.92
N LYS A 35 13.76 17.30 4.94
CA LYS A 35 13.67 16.00 4.27
C LYS A 35 13.87 16.20 2.76
N LEU A 36 14.61 15.29 2.13
CA LEU A 36 14.72 15.27 0.67
C LEU A 36 13.32 15.17 0.04
N PRO A 37 13.01 15.98 -0.98
CA PRO A 37 11.69 15.98 -1.62
C PRO A 37 11.45 14.68 -2.41
N LEU A 38 10.19 14.40 -2.70
CA LEU A 38 9.79 13.32 -3.61
C LEU A 38 10.27 13.63 -5.03
N GLN A 39 10.76 12.61 -5.75
CA GLN A 39 11.02 12.73 -7.19
C GLN A 39 9.70 12.66 -7.97
N THR A 40 9.46 13.61 -8.87
CA THR A 40 8.21 13.68 -9.67
C THR A 40 8.47 13.79 -11.18
N SER A 41 9.73 13.69 -11.62
CA SER A 41 10.10 13.82 -13.05
C SER A 41 10.31 12.48 -13.77
N ARG A 42 10.01 11.36 -13.10
CA ARG A 42 10.06 10.00 -13.65
C ARG A 42 8.84 9.21 -13.14
N PRO A 43 8.50 8.07 -13.76
CA PRO A 43 7.47 7.21 -13.23
C PRO A 43 7.70 6.83 -11.77
N TYR A 44 6.64 6.79 -10.98
CA TYR A 44 6.73 6.49 -9.55
C TYR A 44 7.07 5.01 -9.30
N ASN A 45 7.99 4.78 -8.36
CA ASN A 45 8.21 3.48 -7.74
C ASN A 45 7.23 3.35 -6.56
N ILE A 46 6.28 2.42 -6.66
CA ILE A 46 5.22 2.24 -5.66
C ILE A 46 5.38 0.85 -5.04
N ALA A 47 5.66 0.83 -3.74
CA ALA A 47 5.89 -0.40 -2.98
C ALA A 47 4.55 -1.06 -2.65
N HIS A 48 4.11 -1.95 -3.53
CA HIS A 48 2.88 -2.72 -3.39
C HIS A 48 2.96 -3.52 -2.09
N ARG A 49 2.18 -3.15 -1.07
CA ARG A 49 2.20 -3.76 0.27
C ARG A 49 3.57 -3.79 0.96
N GLY A 50 4.46 -2.85 0.60
CA GLY A 50 5.86 -2.82 1.03
C GLY A 50 6.79 -3.63 0.12
N SER A 51 8.00 -4.00 0.60
CA SER A 51 8.92 -4.88 -0.14
C SER A 51 8.50 -6.35 0.05
N ASN A 52 7.31 -6.68 -0.47
CA ASN A 52 6.64 -7.93 -0.13
C ASN A 52 7.22 -9.18 -0.84
N GLY A 53 8.08 -8.95 -1.84
CA GLY A 53 8.94 -9.97 -2.43
C GLY A 53 9.96 -10.56 -1.45
N GLU A 54 10.34 -9.78 -0.44
CA GLU A 54 11.38 -10.12 0.54
C GLU A 54 10.83 -10.39 1.95
N ILE A 55 9.82 -9.63 2.38
CA ILE A 55 9.26 -9.64 3.74
C ILE A 55 7.74 -9.80 3.64
N PRO A 56 7.05 -10.52 4.55
CA PRO A 56 5.59 -10.67 4.49
C PRO A 56 4.86 -9.32 4.35
N GLU A 57 3.87 -9.30 3.45
CA GLU A 57 3.11 -8.12 3.04
C GLU A 57 2.41 -7.39 4.19
N GLU A 58 2.12 -6.10 4.01
CA GLU A 58 1.35 -5.28 4.97
C GLU A 58 1.96 -5.20 6.38
N THR A 59 3.26 -5.51 6.53
CA THR A 59 3.98 -5.42 7.79
C THR A 59 4.82 -4.16 7.89
N ALA A 60 5.02 -3.66 9.11
CA ALA A 60 5.93 -2.54 9.37
C ALA A 60 7.34 -2.79 8.80
N ALA A 61 7.83 -4.04 8.86
CA ALA A 61 9.14 -4.41 8.33
C ALA A 61 9.20 -4.32 6.80
N ALA A 62 8.17 -4.78 6.08
CA ALA A 62 8.11 -4.65 4.62
C ALA A 62 8.08 -3.18 4.16
N TYR A 63 7.37 -2.31 4.88
CA TYR A 63 7.34 -0.88 4.57
C TYR A 63 8.68 -0.18 4.86
N LEU A 64 9.30 -0.46 6.00
CA LEU A 64 10.61 0.09 6.35
C LEU A 64 11.66 -0.33 5.32
N ARG A 65 11.62 -1.59 4.88
CA ARG A 65 12.49 -2.12 3.85
C ARG A 65 12.28 -1.41 2.51
N ALA A 66 11.04 -1.21 2.07
CA ALA A 66 10.78 -0.49 0.83
C ALA A 66 11.26 0.98 0.86
N ILE A 67 11.15 1.64 2.02
CA ILE A 67 11.66 3.01 2.22
C ILE A 67 13.19 3.04 2.07
N GLU A 68 13.88 2.08 2.69
CA GLU A 68 15.33 1.89 2.59
C GLU A 68 15.77 1.62 1.14
N GLU A 69 15.01 0.81 0.41
CA GLU A 69 15.23 0.48 -1.00
C GLU A 69 14.97 1.63 -1.98
N GLY A 70 14.40 2.76 -1.53
CA GLY A 70 14.25 3.95 -2.36
C GLY A 70 12.86 4.14 -2.99
N THR A 71 11.81 3.46 -2.52
CA THR A 71 10.44 3.63 -3.06
C THR A 71 9.92 5.07 -2.96
N ASP A 72 9.17 5.56 -3.94
CA ASP A 72 8.55 6.90 -3.84
C ASP A 72 7.31 6.86 -2.94
N PHE A 73 6.54 5.78 -3.04
CA PHE A 73 5.32 5.55 -2.28
C PHE A 73 5.35 4.19 -1.59
N ILE A 74 4.81 4.13 -0.37
CA ILE A 74 4.36 2.86 0.23
C ILE A 74 2.86 2.72 0.05
N GLU A 75 2.42 1.57 -0.44
CA GLU A 75 1.01 1.21 -0.67
C GLU A 75 0.48 0.38 0.50
N THR A 76 -0.82 0.49 0.80
CA THR A 76 -1.47 -0.37 1.81
C THR A 76 -2.92 -0.61 1.46
N ASP A 77 -3.39 -1.83 1.70
CA ASP A 77 -4.80 -2.17 1.65
C ASP A 77 -5.48 -1.86 2.99
N ILE A 78 -6.48 -0.99 3.00
CA ILE A 78 -7.22 -0.68 4.23
C ILE A 78 -8.46 -1.56 4.32
N LEU A 79 -8.58 -2.28 5.44
CA LEU A 79 -9.81 -2.92 5.93
C LEU A 79 -10.13 -2.43 7.35
N SER A 80 -11.15 -3.02 7.99
CA SER A 80 -11.51 -2.68 9.37
C SER A 80 -11.69 -3.89 10.25
N SER A 81 -11.29 -3.74 11.52
CA SER A 81 -11.68 -4.63 12.61
C SER A 81 -13.16 -4.45 12.99
N LYS A 82 -13.70 -5.39 13.77
CA LYS A 82 -15.06 -5.38 14.33
C LYS A 82 -15.38 -4.12 15.14
N ASP A 83 -14.41 -3.64 15.90
CA ASP A 83 -14.50 -2.44 16.74
C ASP A 83 -14.21 -1.14 15.96
N GLY A 84 -14.16 -1.22 14.62
CA GLY A 84 -14.11 -0.06 13.73
C GLY A 84 -12.74 0.59 13.59
N VAL A 85 -11.66 -0.13 13.93
CA VAL A 85 -10.29 0.35 13.73
C VAL A 85 -9.80 -0.06 12.35
N LEU A 86 -9.23 0.91 11.64
CA LEU A 86 -8.64 0.71 10.32
C LEU A 86 -7.30 -0.05 10.42
N ILE A 87 -7.17 -1.13 9.66
CA ILE A 87 -6.00 -2.00 9.61
C ILE A 87 -5.42 -2.07 8.19
N CYS A 88 -4.13 -2.36 8.10
CA CYS A 88 -3.40 -2.63 6.87
C CYS A 88 -3.43 -4.15 6.62
N PHE A 89 -4.23 -4.58 5.64
CA PHE A 89 -4.42 -5.99 5.30
C PHE A 89 -5.17 -6.16 3.97
N HIS A 90 -4.67 -7.01 3.05
CA HIS A 90 -5.22 -7.15 1.70
C HIS A 90 -6.54 -7.95 1.62
N ASP A 91 -6.57 -9.14 2.20
CA ASP A 91 -7.69 -10.07 2.04
C ASP A 91 -8.79 -9.81 3.09
N CYS A 92 -10.06 -9.99 2.73
CA CYS A 92 -11.12 -9.90 3.72
C CYS A 92 -11.08 -11.03 4.76
N ILE A 93 -10.40 -12.14 4.44
CA ILE A 93 -10.16 -13.30 5.30
C ILE A 93 -8.70 -13.38 5.74
N LEU A 94 -8.46 -13.89 6.95
CA LEU A 94 -7.14 -13.99 7.58
C LEU A 94 -6.41 -15.31 7.26
N ASP A 95 -7.08 -16.24 6.59
CA ASP A 95 -6.69 -17.66 6.49
C ASP A 95 -5.31 -17.87 5.83
N ASP A 96 -5.01 -17.16 4.74
CA ASP A 96 -3.84 -17.46 3.89
C ASP A 96 -2.54 -16.82 4.36
N THR A 97 -2.62 -15.66 5.01
CA THR A 97 -1.45 -14.83 5.35
C THR A 97 -1.29 -14.61 6.85
N THR A 98 -2.01 -15.35 7.70
CA THR A 98 -1.82 -15.32 9.16
C THR A 98 -1.75 -16.70 9.78
N ASP A 99 -1.45 -16.77 11.07
CA ASP A 99 -1.51 -17.97 11.90
C ASP A 99 -2.88 -18.22 12.55
N VAL A 100 -3.96 -17.56 12.11
CA VAL A 100 -5.30 -17.63 12.72
C VAL A 100 -5.80 -19.07 12.93
N ALA A 101 -5.50 -19.98 11.99
CA ALA A 101 -5.90 -21.38 12.10
C ALA A 101 -5.25 -22.13 13.28
N SER A 102 -4.11 -21.63 13.79
CA SER A 102 -3.41 -22.19 14.96
C SER A 102 -3.99 -21.70 16.30
N HIS A 103 -4.82 -20.65 16.28
CA HIS A 103 -5.47 -20.09 17.47
C HIS A 103 -6.79 -20.80 17.77
N LYS A 104 -6.75 -21.79 18.68
CA LYS A 104 -7.92 -22.60 19.05
C LYS A 104 -9.07 -21.77 19.64
N GLU A 105 -8.73 -20.68 20.34
CA GLU A 105 -9.70 -19.74 20.89
C GLU A 105 -10.53 -19.02 19.82
N PHE A 106 -10.11 -19.05 18.55
CA PHE A 106 -10.83 -18.46 17.43
C PHE A 106 -11.54 -19.48 16.55
N ALA A 107 -11.53 -20.78 16.90
CA ALA A 107 -12.12 -21.82 16.05
C ALA A 107 -13.61 -21.58 15.73
N ASP A 108 -14.35 -20.94 16.64
CA ASP A 108 -15.76 -20.60 16.48
C ASP A 108 -16.00 -19.31 15.67
N ARG A 109 -14.96 -18.66 15.15
CA ARG A 109 -15.00 -17.42 14.37
C ARG A 109 -15.01 -17.61 12.87
N LYS A 110 -14.88 -18.86 12.39
CA LYS A 110 -15.01 -19.14 10.95
C LYS A 110 -16.46 -18.93 10.52
N ARG A 111 -16.68 -18.15 9.47
CA ARG A 111 -18.00 -17.77 8.96
C ARG A 111 -18.04 -17.85 7.44
N THR A 112 -19.26 -17.81 6.89
CA THR A 112 -19.50 -17.70 5.45
C THR A 112 -20.23 -16.38 5.19
N TYR A 113 -19.67 -15.56 4.31
CA TYR A 113 -20.29 -14.33 3.83
C TYR A 113 -20.25 -14.27 2.30
N GLU A 114 -21.17 -13.53 1.71
CA GLU A 114 -21.09 -13.18 0.30
C GLU A 114 -20.07 -12.04 0.13
N VAL A 115 -19.05 -12.26 -0.70
CA VAL A 115 -18.04 -11.29 -1.06
C VAL A 115 -18.05 -11.17 -2.58
N GLN A 116 -18.47 -10.01 -3.09
CA GLN A 116 -18.53 -9.72 -4.53
C GLN A 116 -19.29 -10.81 -5.33
N GLY A 117 -20.46 -11.24 -4.84
CA GLY A 117 -21.29 -12.24 -5.50
C GLY A 117 -20.87 -13.71 -5.28
N VAL A 118 -19.80 -13.97 -4.50
CA VAL A 118 -19.31 -15.32 -4.21
C VAL A 118 -19.38 -15.61 -2.71
N ASN A 119 -19.85 -16.80 -2.32
CA ASN A 119 -19.82 -17.23 -0.92
C ASN A 119 -18.40 -17.63 -0.51
N VAL A 120 -17.80 -16.86 0.39
CA VAL A 120 -16.45 -17.07 0.92
C VAL A 120 -16.57 -17.56 2.36
N THR A 121 -15.84 -18.63 2.71
CA THR A 121 -15.81 -19.19 4.07
C THR A 121 -14.41 -19.06 4.67
N GLY A 122 -14.28 -18.33 5.78
CA GLY A 122 -12.99 -18.00 6.39
C GLY A 122 -13.12 -17.24 7.70
N PHE A 123 -12.00 -16.72 8.19
CA PHE A 123 -11.90 -15.84 9.36
C PHE A 123 -11.85 -14.39 8.90
N PHE A 124 -12.97 -13.67 8.96
CA PHE A 124 -13.06 -12.33 8.39
C PHE A 124 -12.49 -11.26 9.32
N THR A 125 -11.77 -10.27 8.77
CA THR A 125 -11.15 -9.19 9.55
C THR A 125 -12.16 -8.44 10.45
N PHE A 126 -13.37 -8.19 9.94
CA PHE A 126 -14.45 -7.51 10.65
C PHE A 126 -15.18 -8.36 11.69
N ASP A 127 -14.85 -9.65 11.82
CA ASP A 127 -15.33 -10.46 12.94
C ASP A 127 -14.46 -10.31 14.18
N PHE A 128 -13.24 -9.77 14.06
CA PHE A 128 -12.25 -9.69 15.13
C PHE A 128 -12.06 -8.26 15.63
N THR A 129 -11.94 -8.07 16.95
CA THR A 129 -11.51 -6.77 17.50
C THR A 129 -10.05 -6.51 17.14
N LEU A 130 -9.60 -5.25 17.16
CA LEU A 130 -8.19 -4.93 16.95
C LEU A 130 -7.29 -5.68 17.95
N THR A 131 -7.72 -5.80 19.20
CA THR A 131 -6.96 -6.51 20.23
C THR A 131 -6.76 -7.98 19.91
N GLU A 132 -7.75 -8.62 19.28
CA GLU A 132 -7.62 -10.00 18.80
C GLU A 132 -6.72 -10.07 17.57
N LEU A 133 -6.91 -9.19 16.58
CA LEU A 133 -6.09 -9.14 15.37
C LEU A 133 -4.60 -8.94 15.67
N LYS A 134 -4.26 -8.12 16.68
CA LYS A 134 -2.87 -7.88 17.12
C LYS A 134 -2.19 -9.12 17.72
N LYS A 135 -2.93 -10.16 18.08
CA LYS A 135 -2.36 -11.43 18.54
C LYS A 135 -1.83 -12.28 17.38
N LEU A 136 -2.43 -12.15 16.21
CA LEU A 136 -2.06 -12.92 15.02
C LEU A 136 -0.68 -12.51 14.52
N ARG A 137 -0.04 -13.43 13.80
CA ARG A 137 1.25 -13.22 13.14
C ARG A 137 1.12 -13.44 11.65
N ILE A 138 1.72 -12.53 10.90
CA ILE A 138 1.70 -12.54 9.44
C ILE A 138 2.67 -13.59 8.91
N ASN A 139 2.23 -14.31 7.88
CA ASN A 139 2.98 -15.28 7.12
C ASN A 139 3.13 -14.80 5.67
N GLN A 140 4.21 -15.25 5.03
CA GLN A 140 4.46 -15.02 3.61
C GLN A 140 3.37 -15.71 2.76
N ARG A 141 2.74 -14.94 1.87
CA ARG A 141 1.67 -15.40 0.97
C ARG A 141 2.14 -16.51 0.05
N TYR A 142 3.34 -16.36 -0.51
CA TYR A 142 3.86 -17.25 -1.54
C TYR A 142 4.85 -18.24 -0.96
N LYS A 143 4.57 -19.54 -1.11
CA LYS A 143 5.41 -20.62 -0.55
C LYS A 143 6.84 -20.65 -1.13
N PHE A 144 7.04 -20.15 -2.35
CA PHE A 144 8.34 -20.08 -3.00
C PHE A 144 9.19 -18.89 -2.53
N ARG A 145 8.59 -17.88 -1.90
CA ARG A 145 9.32 -16.76 -1.30
C ARG A 145 9.92 -17.17 0.03
N ASP A 146 10.83 -16.36 0.54
CA ASP A 146 11.50 -16.60 1.80
C ASP A 146 10.50 -16.70 2.98
N GLN A 147 10.48 -17.85 3.62
CA GLN A 147 9.58 -18.16 4.74
C GLN A 147 10.18 -17.79 6.10
N GLN A 148 11.44 -17.32 6.17
CA GLN A 148 12.13 -17.08 7.45
C GLN A 148 11.48 -16.01 8.33
N TYR A 149 10.59 -15.19 7.76
CA TYR A 149 9.90 -14.10 8.45
C TYR A 149 8.49 -14.45 8.93
N ASN A 150 7.99 -15.65 8.61
CA ASN A 150 6.69 -16.12 9.09
C ASN A 150 6.63 -16.08 10.62
N GLY A 151 5.49 -15.67 11.17
CA GLY A 151 5.29 -15.65 12.61
C GLY A 151 5.95 -14.47 13.35
N LYS A 152 6.70 -13.58 12.66
CA LYS A 152 7.48 -12.53 13.34
C LYS A 152 6.72 -11.23 13.58
N TYR A 153 5.84 -10.85 12.66
CA TYR A 153 5.24 -9.52 12.63
C TYR A 153 3.73 -9.56 12.90
N PRO A 154 3.18 -8.61 13.68
CA PRO A 154 1.74 -8.47 13.86
C PRO A 154 1.09 -7.68 12.72
N ILE A 155 -0.24 -7.79 12.59
CA ILE A 155 -1.06 -6.84 11.82
C ILE A 155 -0.84 -5.41 12.34
N ILE A 156 -0.75 -4.43 11.45
CA ILE A 156 -0.66 -3.01 11.83
C ILE A 156 -1.94 -2.24 11.49
N THR A 157 -2.17 -1.15 12.22
CA THR A 157 -3.22 -0.19 11.99
C THR A 157 -2.81 0.79 10.90
N PHE A 158 -3.81 1.42 10.28
CA PHE A 158 -3.56 2.48 9.31
C PHE A 158 -2.81 3.69 9.93
N GLU A 159 -3.02 3.96 11.21
CA GLU A 159 -2.29 5.03 11.92
C GLU A 159 -0.80 4.68 12.16
N GLU A 160 -0.49 3.42 12.44
CA GLU A 160 0.89 2.93 12.53
C GLU A 160 1.59 3.00 11.17
N PHE A 161 0.91 2.62 10.08
CA PHE A 161 1.40 2.77 8.70
C PHE A 161 1.70 4.24 8.35
N ILE A 162 0.77 5.16 8.63
CA ILE A 162 1.00 6.60 8.42
C ILE A 162 2.22 7.09 9.20
N THR A 163 2.43 6.57 10.41
CA THR A 163 3.57 6.92 11.24
C THR A 163 4.89 6.46 10.62
N ILE A 164 4.94 5.30 9.97
CA ILE A 164 6.13 4.82 9.23
C ILE A 164 6.52 5.81 8.14
N ALA A 165 5.57 6.22 7.27
CA ALA A 165 5.86 7.21 6.23
C ALA A 165 6.25 8.58 6.80
N ARG A 166 5.57 9.02 7.87
CA ARG A 166 5.87 10.28 8.56
C ARG A 166 7.30 10.30 9.10
N ASP A 167 7.80 9.18 9.60
CA ASP A 167 9.10 9.10 10.28
C ASP A 167 10.25 8.70 9.33
N ALA A 168 9.96 8.42 8.05
CA ALA A 168 10.95 8.16 7.02
C ALA A 168 12.02 9.28 6.91
N PRO A 169 13.29 8.95 6.58
CA PRO A 169 14.37 9.94 6.52
C PRO A 169 14.23 10.96 5.37
N ARG A 170 13.39 10.66 4.37
CA ARG A 170 13.02 11.54 3.26
C ARG A 170 11.50 11.67 3.15
N VAL A 171 11.03 12.52 2.25
CA VAL A 171 9.61 12.51 1.88
C VAL A 171 9.32 11.21 1.15
N VAL A 172 8.41 10.42 1.72
CA VAL A 172 7.83 9.20 1.13
C VAL A 172 6.33 9.41 1.11
N GLY A 173 5.71 9.17 -0.04
CA GLY A 173 4.27 9.23 -0.17
C GLY A 173 3.57 8.00 0.38
N ILE A 174 2.28 8.13 0.69
CA ILE A 174 1.43 6.97 0.98
C ILE A 174 0.41 6.76 -0.12
N TYR A 175 0.04 5.50 -0.33
CA TYR A 175 -0.88 5.09 -1.38
C TYR A 175 -1.93 4.09 -0.84
N PRO A 176 -2.82 4.51 0.08
CA PRO A 176 -3.85 3.64 0.61
C PRO A 176 -4.92 3.24 -0.41
N GLU A 177 -5.26 1.96 -0.46
CA GLU A 177 -6.47 1.41 -1.06
C GLU A 177 -7.62 1.38 -0.05
N ILE A 178 -8.79 1.91 -0.42
CA ILE A 178 -10.06 1.63 0.27
C ILE A 178 -10.55 0.28 -0.25
N LYS A 179 -10.21 -0.79 0.48
CA LYS A 179 -10.50 -2.18 0.09
C LYS A 179 -11.93 -2.55 0.45
N ASN A 180 -12.64 -3.13 -0.52
CA ASN A 180 -13.98 -3.67 -0.32
C ASN A 180 -14.97 -2.75 0.44
N PRO A 181 -15.15 -1.47 0.04
CA PRO A 181 -15.93 -0.51 0.83
C PRO A 181 -17.39 -0.93 1.02
N VAL A 182 -18.00 -1.62 0.06
CA VAL A 182 -19.37 -2.15 0.19
C VAL A 182 -19.44 -3.16 1.34
N LEU A 183 -18.54 -4.15 1.36
CA LEU A 183 -18.48 -5.18 2.39
C LEU A 183 -18.18 -4.56 3.76
N MET A 184 -17.21 -3.65 3.85
CA MET A 184 -16.88 -2.98 5.12
C MET A 184 -18.07 -2.20 5.67
N ASN A 185 -18.79 -1.45 4.82
CA ASN A 185 -19.98 -0.70 5.22
C ASN A 185 -21.16 -1.61 5.63
N GLN A 186 -21.25 -2.83 5.07
CA GLN A 186 -22.26 -3.81 5.47
C GLN A 186 -21.99 -4.32 6.88
N HIS A 187 -20.74 -4.70 7.19
CA HIS A 187 -20.40 -5.45 8.40
C HIS A 187 -19.86 -4.63 9.57
N VAL A 188 -19.33 -3.43 9.32
CA VAL A 188 -18.79 -2.56 10.37
C VAL A 188 -19.62 -1.28 10.45
N LYS A 189 -19.94 -0.86 11.67
CA LYS A 189 -20.72 0.35 11.94
C LYS A 189 -19.91 1.34 12.75
N TRP A 190 -19.85 2.58 12.28
CA TRP A 190 -19.17 3.66 12.97
C TRP A 190 -20.15 4.66 13.59
N PRO A 191 -19.79 5.30 14.72
CA PRO A 191 -20.63 6.29 15.38
C PRO A 191 -21.05 7.43 14.45
N GLY A 192 -22.29 7.88 14.60
CA GLY A 192 -22.84 8.99 13.82
C GLY A 192 -23.23 8.63 12.38
N GLY A 193 -23.39 7.33 12.07
CA GLY A 193 -23.77 6.88 10.73
C GLY A 193 -22.67 7.01 9.69
N LYS A 194 -21.42 7.16 10.15
CA LYS A 194 -20.25 7.25 9.27
C LYS A 194 -20.05 5.98 8.47
N ARG A 195 -19.62 6.17 7.23
CA ARG A 195 -19.15 5.11 6.33
C ARG A 195 -17.68 4.82 6.56
N PHE A 196 -17.24 3.70 6.00
CA PHE A 196 -15.83 3.30 5.94
C PHE A 196 -14.96 4.40 5.31
N GLU A 197 -15.43 4.99 4.22
CA GLU A 197 -14.80 6.12 3.54
C GLU A 197 -14.56 7.33 4.45
N ASP A 198 -15.55 7.68 5.28
CA ASP A 198 -15.44 8.80 6.22
C ASP A 198 -14.30 8.55 7.20
N LYS A 199 -14.17 7.31 7.71
CA LYS A 199 -13.13 6.96 8.66
C LYS A 199 -11.73 7.01 8.06
N VAL A 200 -11.58 6.57 6.81
CA VAL A 200 -10.31 6.68 6.09
C VAL A 200 -9.93 8.15 5.92
N VAL A 201 -10.85 8.98 5.43
CA VAL A 201 -10.59 10.41 5.19
C VAL A 201 -10.35 11.18 6.50
N GLU A 202 -11.11 10.90 7.55
CA GLU A 202 -10.89 11.48 8.88
C GLU A 202 -9.49 11.17 9.40
N THR A 203 -9.03 9.93 9.23
CA THR A 203 -7.70 9.51 9.66
C THR A 203 -6.61 10.23 8.85
N LEU A 204 -6.75 10.29 7.53
CA LEU A 204 -5.84 11.05 6.66
C LEU A 204 -5.76 12.53 7.07
N LYS A 205 -6.91 13.19 7.29
CA LYS A 205 -6.98 14.58 7.75
C LYS A 205 -6.38 14.80 9.13
N LYS A 206 -6.64 13.88 10.08
CA LYS A 206 -6.04 13.89 11.43
C LYS A 206 -4.50 13.96 11.36
N TYR A 207 -3.90 13.24 10.41
CA TYR A 207 -2.46 13.26 10.18
C TYR A 207 -1.99 14.34 9.19
N GLY A 208 -2.88 15.24 8.77
CA GLY A 208 -2.57 16.42 7.97
C GLY A 208 -2.35 16.15 6.49
N TYR A 209 -2.82 15.02 5.96
CA TYR A 209 -2.87 14.78 4.53
C TYR A 209 -3.97 15.63 3.86
N GLY A 210 -3.81 15.85 2.56
CA GLY A 210 -4.66 16.72 1.75
C GLY A 210 -3.85 17.44 0.67
N GLY A 211 -4.52 18.28 -0.11
CA GLY A 211 -3.91 19.01 -1.22
C GLY A 211 -4.06 18.27 -2.54
N SER A 212 -4.41 19.01 -3.58
CA SER A 212 -4.46 18.52 -4.96
C SER A 212 -3.07 18.08 -5.45
N TYR A 213 -3.06 17.23 -6.47
CA TYR A 213 -1.84 16.67 -7.06
C TYR A 213 -0.81 17.76 -7.38
N LEU A 214 0.46 17.52 -7.02
CA LEU A 214 1.60 18.44 -7.17
C LEU A 214 1.45 19.83 -6.50
N SER A 215 0.39 20.07 -5.73
CA SER A 215 0.29 21.28 -4.92
C SER A 215 1.40 21.31 -3.86
N LYS A 216 1.77 22.52 -3.39
CA LYS A 216 2.75 22.67 -2.30
C LYS A 216 2.37 21.89 -1.04
N LYS A 217 1.08 21.68 -0.79
CA LYS A 217 0.58 20.89 0.34
C LYS A 217 0.83 19.39 0.10
N TRP A 218 0.47 18.91 -1.09
CA TRP A 218 0.69 17.52 -1.48
C TRP A 218 2.17 17.15 -1.52
N LEU A 219 3.04 17.98 -2.09
CA LEU A 219 4.49 17.72 -2.15
C LEU A 219 5.17 17.58 -0.77
N ARG A 220 4.55 18.09 0.30
CA ARG A 220 5.04 17.91 1.67
C ARG A 220 4.60 16.60 2.32
N LYS A 221 3.46 16.07 1.88
CA LYS A 221 2.85 14.82 2.37
C LYS A 221 2.12 14.13 1.20
N PRO A 222 2.88 13.53 0.27
CA PRO A 222 2.29 12.96 -0.94
C PRO A 222 1.31 11.85 -0.57
N LEU A 223 0.13 11.88 -1.19
CA LEU A 223 -0.96 10.95 -0.96
C LEU A 223 -1.66 10.67 -2.27
N PHE A 224 -1.80 9.42 -2.64
CA PHE A 224 -2.82 8.95 -3.56
C PHE A 224 -3.83 8.08 -2.78
N ILE A 225 -5.10 8.09 -3.18
CA ILE A 225 -6.10 7.17 -2.63
C ILE A 225 -6.65 6.33 -3.77
N GLN A 226 -6.70 5.00 -3.62
CA GLN A 226 -7.21 4.11 -4.66
C GLN A 226 -8.37 3.24 -4.22
N SER A 227 -9.14 2.75 -5.19
CA SER A 227 -10.20 1.76 -4.97
C SER A 227 -10.69 1.19 -6.30
N PHE A 228 -11.14 -0.07 -6.30
CA PHE A 228 -11.92 -0.69 -7.38
C PHE A 228 -13.39 -0.25 -7.39
N ALA A 229 -13.83 0.46 -6.36
CA ALA A 229 -15.20 0.94 -6.19
C ALA A 229 -15.32 2.42 -6.64
N PRO A 230 -15.71 2.71 -7.89
CA PRO A 230 -15.79 4.08 -8.40
C PRO A 230 -16.71 4.98 -7.57
N THR A 231 -17.82 4.48 -7.01
CA THR A 231 -18.70 5.33 -6.17
C THR A 231 -18.01 5.75 -4.88
N SER A 232 -17.10 4.93 -4.36
CA SER A 232 -16.28 5.26 -3.19
C SER A 232 -15.35 6.44 -3.49
N LEU A 233 -14.69 6.45 -4.65
CA LEU A 233 -13.81 7.54 -5.11
C LEU A 233 -14.58 8.84 -5.36
N VAL A 234 -15.76 8.75 -5.99
CA VAL A 234 -16.66 9.89 -6.19
C VAL A 234 -17.10 10.45 -4.84
N TYR A 235 -17.48 9.58 -3.89
CA TYR A 235 -17.91 9.98 -2.56
C TYR A 235 -16.82 10.75 -1.80
N ILE A 236 -15.61 10.21 -1.71
CA ILE A 236 -14.51 10.87 -0.99
C ILE A 236 -14.01 12.14 -1.67
N SER A 237 -14.35 12.38 -2.93
CA SER A 237 -14.00 13.63 -3.62
C SER A 237 -14.69 14.85 -3.02
N ASN A 238 -15.83 14.67 -2.35
CA ASN A 238 -16.47 15.72 -1.55
C ASN A 238 -15.83 15.92 -0.17
N LEU A 239 -14.99 14.97 0.27
CA LEU A 239 -14.40 14.96 1.61
C LEU A 239 -12.93 15.38 1.59
N ILE A 240 -12.16 15.05 0.55
CA ILE A 240 -10.73 15.37 0.46
C ILE A 240 -10.31 15.70 -0.98
N ASP A 241 -9.48 16.72 -1.12
CA ASP A 241 -8.96 17.25 -2.38
C ASP A 241 -7.75 16.47 -2.92
N SER A 242 -7.29 15.45 -2.20
CA SER A 242 -6.15 14.61 -2.60
C SER A 242 -6.43 13.80 -3.86
N PRO A 243 -5.38 13.50 -4.66
CA PRO A 243 -5.54 12.75 -5.89
C PRO A 243 -5.99 11.33 -5.62
N LYS A 244 -6.83 10.84 -6.53
CA LYS A 244 -7.46 9.54 -6.47
C LYS A 244 -7.13 8.76 -7.72
N ILE A 245 -7.04 7.44 -7.58
CA ILE A 245 -6.67 6.53 -8.66
C ILE A 245 -7.74 5.46 -8.75
N PHE A 246 -8.34 5.32 -9.93
CA PHE A 246 -9.38 4.33 -10.17
C PHE A 246 -8.72 2.99 -10.56
N LEU A 247 -8.87 1.98 -9.71
CA LEU A 247 -8.33 0.64 -10.00
C LEU A 247 -9.23 -0.08 -11.00
N ILE A 248 -8.58 -0.78 -11.95
CA ILE A 248 -9.26 -1.54 -13.00
C ILE A 248 -8.72 -2.96 -12.96
N ASP A 249 -9.63 -3.91 -12.75
CA ASP A 249 -9.31 -5.32 -12.66
C ASP A 249 -9.22 -5.98 -14.05
N ASP A 250 -9.10 -7.30 -14.09
CA ASP A 250 -9.13 -8.09 -15.32
C ASP A 250 -10.35 -7.77 -16.20
N VAL A 251 -10.20 -7.99 -17.51
CA VAL A 251 -11.21 -7.67 -18.53
C VAL A 251 -12.55 -8.38 -18.31
N THR A 252 -12.56 -9.46 -17.53
CA THR A 252 -13.77 -10.24 -17.21
C THR A 252 -14.44 -9.83 -15.89
N ILE A 253 -13.79 -8.98 -15.10
CA ILE A 253 -14.24 -8.62 -13.75
C ILE A 253 -14.93 -7.25 -13.79
N PRO A 254 -16.23 -7.17 -13.42
CA PRO A 254 -16.91 -5.90 -13.35
C PRO A 254 -16.48 -5.09 -12.12
N THR A 255 -16.71 -3.78 -12.15
CA THR A 255 -16.45 -2.90 -10.99
C THR A 255 -17.23 -3.33 -9.77
N GLN A 256 -16.62 -3.17 -8.59
CA GLN A 256 -17.12 -3.71 -7.33
C GLN A 256 -18.53 -3.22 -6.91
N ASP A 257 -18.88 -1.96 -7.18
CA ASP A 257 -20.08 -1.32 -6.62
C ASP A 257 -21.10 -0.86 -7.67
N THR A 258 -20.70 -0.68 -8.93
CA THR A 258 -21.59 -0.32 -10.05
C THR A 258 -21.83 -1.46 -11.03
N ASN A 259 -21.12 -2.58 -10.90
CA ASN A 259 -21.21 -3.74 -11.80
C ASN A 259 -21.03 -3.39 -13.29
N GLN A 260 -20.22 -2.36 -13.58
CA GLN A 260 -19.87 -1.96 -14.95
C GLN A 260 -18.73 -2.84 -15.48
N THR A 261 -18.80 -3.16 -16.77
CA THR A 261 -17.82 -3.98 -17.48
C THR A 261 -16.54 -3.22 -17.76
N TYR A 262 -15.46 -3.96 -18.03
CA TYR A 262 -14.17 -3.39 -18.46
C TYR A 262 -14.32 -2.44 -19.67
N ALA A 263 -15.12 -2.84 -20.67
CA ALA A 263 -15.34 -2.03 -21.88
C ALA A 263 -16.04 -0.69 -21.57
N GLU A 264 -17.00 -0.68 -20.64
CA GLU A 264 -17.67 0.54 -20.22
C GLU A 264 -16.70 1.48 -19.49
N ILE A 265 -15.97 0.96 -18.50
CA ILE A 265 -15.12 1.78 -17.62
C ILE A 265 -13.82 2.24 -18.28
N THR A 266 -13.44 1.61 -19.38
CA THR A 266 -12.30 2.03 -20.21
C THR A 266 -12.72 2.80 -21.46
N SER A 267 -14.01 3.16 -21.61
CA SER A 267 -14.48 3.98 -22.74
C SER A 267 -14.08 5.45 -22.61
N ASP A 268 -14.04 6.18 -23.73
CA ASP A 268 -13.78 7.64 -23.71
C ASP A 268 -14.86 8.42 -22.95
N GLU A 269 -16.11 7.97 -23.02
CA GLU A 269 -17.22 8.56 -22.26
C GLU A 269 -16.99 8.41 -20.77
N TYR A 270 -16.60 7.22 -20.33
CA TYR A 270 -16.33 6.98 -18.92
C TYR A 270 -15.08 7.71 -18.44
N PHE A 271 -14.01 7.76 -19.23
CA PHE A 271 -12.83 8.57 -18.91
C PHE A 271 -13.16 10.07 -18.82
N HIS A 272 -14.06 10.58 -19.68
CA HIS A 272 -14.54 11.95 -19.58
C HIS A 272 -15.29 12.22 -18.26
N TYR A 273 -16.07 11.26 -17.79
CA TYR A 273 -16.77 11.33 -16.51
C TYR A 273 -15.82 11.20 -15.31
N ILE A 274 -15.06 10.11 -15.22
CA ILE A 274 -14.33 9.74 -14.00
C ILE A 274 -13.16 10.68 -13.72
N LYS A 275 -12.56 11.31 -14.74
CA LYS A 275 -11.48 12.30 -14.57
C LYS A 275 -11.88 13.54 -13.78
N GLN A 276 -13.17 13.76 -13.56
CA GLN A 276 -13.63 14.81 -12.64
C GLN A 276 -13.27 14.51 -11.18
N TYR A 277 -13.04 13.24 -10.86
CA TYR A 277 -12.84 12.73 -9.49
C TYR A 277 -11.45 12.13 -9.29
N VAL A 278 -10.84 11.58 -10.34
CA VAL A 278 -9.54 10.89 -10.28
C VAL A 278 -8.49 11.59 -11.14
N VAL A 279 -7.22 11.40 -10.80
CA VAL A 279 -6.09 11.91 -11.60
C VAL A 279 -5.44 10.82 -12.45
N GLY A 280 -5.90 9.58 -12.31
CA GLY A 280 -5.33 8.45 -13.02
C GLY A 280 -6.09 7.15 -12.78
N ILE A 281 -5.63 6.11 -13.47
CA ILE A 281 -6.11 4.74 -13.38
C ILE A 281 -4.96 3.82 -12.96
N GLY A 282 -5.29 2.74 -12.26
CA GLY A 282 -4.36 1.67 -11.92
C GLY A 282 -4.88 0.34 -12.44
N PRO A 283 -4.59 -0.03 -13.70
CA PRO A 283 -5.04 -1.30 -14.27
C PRO A 283 -4.08 -2.45 -13.94
N TRP A 284 -4.57 -3.69 -13.98
CA TRP A 284 -3.69 -4.84 -14.06
C TRP A 284 -2.84 -4.78 -15.34
N LYS A 285 -1.52 -4.97 -15.25
CA LYS A 285 -0.56 -4.73 -16.36
C LYS A 285 -0.93 -5.55 -17.61
N ASP A 286 -1.37 -6.79 -17.45
CA ASP A 286 -1.73 -7.67 -18.57
C ASP A 286 -3.02 -7.23 -19.30
N THR A 287 -3.80 -6.30 -18.74
CA THR A 287 -4.92 -5.66 -19.48
C THR A 287 -4.44 -4.57 -20.43
N ILE A 288 -3.26 -3.97 -20.17
CA ILE A 288 -2.62 -3.00 -21.08
C ILE A 288 -1.90 -3.75 -22.20
N VAL A 289 -1.08 -4.73 -21.84
CA VAL A 289 -0.33 -5.57 -22.78
C VAL A 289 -0.76 -7.03 -22.54
N PRO A 290 -1.76 -7.53 -23.30
CA PRO A 290 -2.26 -8.89 -23.13
C PRO A 290 -1.18 -9.93 -23.33
N VAL A 291 -1.37 -11.08 -22.69
CA VAL A 291 -0.44 -12.21 -22.76
C VAL A 291 -1.11 -13.47 -23.24
N MET A 292 -0.39 -14.26 -24.04
CA MET A 292 -0.82 -15.59 -24.49
C MET A 292 0.36 -16.54 -24.36
N ASN A 293 0.18 -17.63 -23.62
CA ASN A 293 1.23 -18.59 -23.29
C ASN A 293 2.49 -17.92 -22.69
N ASN A 294 2.28 -16.92 -21.82
CA ASN A 294 3.32 -16.10 -21.18
C ASN A 294 4.19 -15.25 -22.14
N TYR A 295 3.74 -15.06 -23.39
CA TYR A 295 4.32 -14.11 -24.32
C TYR A 295 3.42 -12.88 -24.49
N LEU A 296 4.03 -11.70 -24.47
CA LEU A 296 3.37 -10.44 -24.76
C LEU A 296 2.73 -10.46 -26.14
N GLN A 297 1.51 -9.94 -26.21
CA GLN A 297 0.78 -9.66 -27.44
C GLN A 297 0.90 -8.18 -27.79
N LEU A 298 0.17 -7.75 -28.84
CA LEU A 298 0.09 -6.34 -29.19
C LEU A 298 -0.48 -5.52 -28.02
N PRO A 299 0.20 -4.44 -27.60
CA PRO A 299 -0.35 -3.51 -26.62
C PRO A 299 -1.70 -2.95 -27.06
N THR A 300 -2.60 -2.77 -26.10
CA THR A 300 -3.83 -1.99 -26.29
C THR A 300 -3.49 -0.49 -26.39
N ASP A 301 -4.47 0.32 -26.77
CA ASP A 301 -4.35 1.78 -26.75
C ASP A 301 -4.72 2.42 -25.40
N LEU A 302 -4.90 1.60 -24.34
CA LEU A 302 -5.45 2.06 -23.05
C LEU A 302 -4.63 3.20 -22.44
N VAL A 303 -3.29 3.06 -22.40
CA VAL A 303 -2.39 4.08 -21.85
C VAL A 303 -2.51 5.38 -22.63
N LYS A 304 -2.43 5.30 -23.97
CA LYS A 304 -2.57 6.45 -24.84
C LYS A 304 -3.91 7.15 -24.65
N ARG A 305 -5.02 6.41 -24.56
CA ARG A 305 -6.35 7.00 -24.33
C ARG A 305 -6.49 7.58 -22.93
N ALA A 306 -5.94 6.95 -21.89
CA ALA A 306 -5.92 7.55 -20.56
C ALA A 306 -5.18 8.92 -20.59
N HIS A 307 -4.02 8.97 -21.25
CA HIS A 307 -3.24 10.22 -21.39
C HIS A 307 -3.97 11.31 -22.19
N THR A 308 -4.72 10.98 -23.25
CA THR A 308 -5.51 12.01 -23.97
C THR A 308 -6.61 12.64 -23.10
N HIS A 309 -7.02 11.95 -22.03
CA HIS A 309 -7.93 12.48 -21.01
C HIS A 309 -7.21 13.11 -19.81
N ASN A 310 -5.88 13.22 -19.84
CA ASN A 310 -5.02 13.68 -18.73
C ASN A 310 -5.10 12.80 -17.48
N LEU A 311 -5.27 11.49 -17.67
CA LEU A 311 -5.22 10.50 -16.60
C LEU A 311 -3.85 9.83 -16.58
N GLN A 312 -3.19 9.82 -15.42
CA GLN A 312 -1.99 9.01 -15.19
C GLN A 312 -2.32 7.52 -15.24
N VAL A 313 -1.34 6.68 -15.55
CA VAL A 313 -1.49 5.21 -15.53
C VAL A 313 -0.44 4.58 -14.63
N HIS A 314 -0.88 3.93 -13.54
CA HIS A 314 -0.02 3.24 -12.57
C HIS A 314 -0.36 1.75 -12.51
N PRO A 315 0.17 0.89 -13.41
CA PRO A 315 -0.24 -0.50 -13.45
C PRO A 315 0.31 -1.33 -12.29
N TYR A 316 -0.41 -2.38 -11.95
CA TYR A 316 0.00 -3.40 -10.98
C TYR A 316 0.01 -4.79 -11.64
N THR A 317 0.79 -5.79 -11.22
CA THR A 317 1.91 -5.73 -10.27
C THR A 317 3.15 -6.32 -10.93
N TYR A 318 4.28 -5.62 -10.82
CA TYR A 318 5.57 -6.06 -11.33
C TYR A 318 6.30 -6.91 -10.28
N ARG A 319 6.74 -8.10 -10.70
CA ARG A 319 7.30 -9.15 -9.84
C ARG A 319 8.49 -9.78 -10.55
N ASN A 320 9.62 -9.86 -9.86
CA ASN A 320 10.89 -10.28 -10.47
C ASN A 320 10.97 -11.80 -10.66
N GLU A 321 10.10 -12.56 -10.01
CA GLU A 321 10.15 -14.01 -10.07
C GLU A 321 9.71 -14.53 -11.45
N HIS A 322 10.38 -15.59 -11.92
CA HIS A 322 10.19 -16.20 -13.23
C HIS A 322 8.72 -16.56 -13.58
N GLU A 323 7.88 -16.84 -12.58
CA GLU A 323 6.47 -17.18 -12.80
C GLU A 323 5.58 -15.96 -13.13
N TYR A 324 6.05 -14.73 -12.85
CA TYR A 324 5.34 -13.47 -13.14
C TYR A 324 6.03 -12.61 -14.20
N LEU A 325 7.28 -12.94 -14.54
CA LEU A 325 7.99 -12.28 -15.62
C LEU A 325 7.69 -12.96 -16.95
N HIS A 326 7.19 -12.19 -17.93
CA HIS A 326 6.88 -12.72 -19.25
C HIS A 326 8.16 -13.10 -20.01
N PHE A 327 8.08 -14.14 -20.84
CA PHE A 327 9.25 -14.72 -21.53
C PHE A 327 9.97 -13.74 -22.47
N ASN A 328 9.27 -12.70 -22.94
CA ASN A 328 9.85 -11.62 -23.73
C ASN A 328 11.02 -10.91 -23.02
N PHE A 329 11.04 -10.93 -21.69
CA PHE A 329 12.06 -10.24 -20.89
C PHE A 329 13.25 -11.12 -20.50
N SER A 330 13.24 -12.42 -20.89
CA SER A 330 14.37 -13.34 -20.67
C SER A 330 14.84 -13.42 -19.20
N GLU A 331 13.89 -13.50 -18.26
CA GLU A 331 14.16 -13.52 -16.80
C GLU A 331 14.86 -12.26 -16.25
N ASP A 332 14.86 -11.16 -17.00
CA ASP A 332 15.44 -9.88 -16.57
C ASP A 332 14.36 -8.81 -16.29
N PRO A 333 14.10 -8.46 -15.01
CA PRO A 333 13.12 -7.44 -14.67
C PRO A 333 13.49 -6.04 -15.18
N TYR A 334 14.76 -5.76 -15.49
CA TYR A 334 15.15 -4.46 -16.04
C TYR A 334 14.69 -4.27 -17.48
N ASN A 335 14.63 -5.35 -18.27
CA ASN A 335 14.02 -5.30 -19.61
C ASN A 335 12.50 -5.06 -19.50
N GLU A 336 11.85 -5.63 -18.48
CA GLU A 336 10.44 -5.32 -18.20
C GLU A 336 10.27 -3.83 -17.85
N TYR A 337 11.05 -3.30 -16.91
CA TYR A 337 10.94 -1.89 -16.53
C TYR A 337 11.21 -0.95 -17.70
N ASP A 338 12.22 -1.23 -18.53
CA ASP A 338 12.52 -0.43 -19.73
C ASP A 338 11.34 -0.40 -20.71
N TYR A 339 10.78 -1.58 -21.00
CA TYR A 339 9.61 -1.70 -21.86
C TYR A 339 8.42 -0.90 -21.33
N TRP A 340 8.08 -1.04 -20.05
CA TRP A 340 6.90 -0.37 -19.50
C TRP A 340 7.09 1.14 -19.32
N ILE A 341 8.29 1.59 -18.94
CA ILE A 341 8.59 3.01 -18.72
C ILE A 341 8.83 3.74 -20.03
N ASN A 342 9.62 3.17 -20.95
CA ASN A 342 10.10 3.88 -22.13
C ASN A 342 9.33 3.53 -23.41
N GLU A 343 8.81 2.31 -23.55
CA GLU A 343 8.01 1.94 -24.74
C GLU A 343 6.50 2.15 -24.52
N ILE A 344 5.95 1.65 -23.41
CA ILE A 344 4.52 1.82 -23.09
C ILE A 344 4.24 3.22 -22.51
N GLY A 345 5.18 3.78 -21.74
CA GLY A 345 5.07 5.14 -21.22
C GLY A 345 4.21 5.29 -19.97
N VAL A 346 4.22 4.32 -19.05
CA VAL A 346 3.42 4.40 -17.81
C VAL A 346 3.97 5.42 -16.81
N ASP A 347 3.12 5.98 -15.96
CA ASP A 347 3.47 7.06 -15.02
C ASP A 347 3.89 6.56 -13.62
N GLY A 348 3.76 5.26 -13.37
CA GLY A 348 4.12 4.62 -12.11
C GLY A 348 3.97 3.11 -12.20
N LEU A 349 4.65 2.40 -11.29
CA LEU A 349 4.68 0.95 -11.28
C LEU A 349 4.48 0.47 -9.84
N PHE A 350 3.46 -0.35 -9.60
CA PHE A 350 3.33 -1.11 -8.36
C PHE A 350 4.19 -2.36 -8.44
N THR A 351 5.22 -2.46 -7.60
CA THR A 351 6.12 -3.62 -7.59
C THR A 351 6.28 -4.21 -6.19
N ASP A 352 6.43 -5.53 -6.14
CA ASP A 352 6.79 -6.26 -4.93
C ASP A 352 8.30 -6.13 -4.60
N PHE A 353 9.11 -5.60 -5.52
CA PHE A 353 10.58 -5.50 -5.45
C PHE A 353 11.03 -4.05 -5.68
N THR A 354 10.87 -3.18 -4.69
CA THR A 354 11.12 -1.75 -4.90
C THR A 354 12.59 -1.42 -5.17
N GLY A 355 13.52 -2.20 -4.60
CA GLY A 355 14.95 -2.03 -4.80
C GLY A 355 15.38 -2.25 -6.25
N SER A 356 14.82 -3.24 -6.97
CA SER A 356 15.18 -3.46 -8.37
C SER A 356 14.70 -2.30 -9.24
N LEU A 357 13.46 -1.85 -9.08
CA LEU A 357 12.96 -0.70 -9.82
C LEU A 357 13.73 0.58 -9.49
N HIS A 358 14.09 0.79 -8.22
CA HIS A 358 14.91 1.93 -7.81
C HIS A 358 16.29 1.90 -8.49
N HIS A 359 16.99 0.76 -8.47
CA HIS A 359 18.29 0.61 -9.15
C HIS A 359 18.19 0.88 -10.65
N PHE A 360 17.17 0.34 -11.32
CA PHE A 360 16.91 0.63 -12.73
C PHE A 360 16.75 2.13 -12.98
N GLN A 361 15.94 2.81 -12.16
CA GLN A 361 15.70 4.25 -12.28
C GLN A 361 16.95 5.09 -12.02
N GLU A 362 17.79 4.71 -11.06
CA GLU A 362 19.07 5.40 -10.81
C GLU A 362 20.07 5.21 -11.96
N TRP A 363 20.11 4.02 -12.56
CA TRP A 363 21.03 3.72 -13.67
C TRP A 363 20.61 4.38 -14.99
N THR A 364 19.30 4.50 -15.22
CA THR A 364 18.74 5.06 -16.46
C THR A 364 18.43 6.56 -16.37
N SER A 365 18.52 7.16 -15.18
CA SER A 365 18.25 8.59 -15.02
C SER A 365 19.25 9.46 -15.80
N PRO A 366 18.77 10.37 -16.68
CA PRO A 366 19.64 11.30 -17.39
C PRO A 366 20.39 12.28 -16.46
N LEU A 367 20.08 12.31 -15.15
CA LEU A 367 20.75 13.15 -14.16
C LEU A 367 22.21 12.75 -13.82
N SER A 368 22.74 11.70 -14.44
CA SER A 368 24.17 11.36 -14.34
C SER A 368 25.10 12.27 -15.18
N GLU A 369 24.59 13.21 -15.99
CA GLU A 369 25.50 14.08 -16.77
C GLU A 369 26.35 15.04 -15.92
N THR A 370 25.95 15.33 -14.67
CA THR A 370 26.80 16.06 -13.71
C THR A 370 27.83 15.17 -13.00
N PHE A 371 27.71 13.85 -13.13
CA PHE A 371 28.61 12.85 -12.54
C PHE A 371 29.47 12.08 -13.56
N LYS A 372 29.30 12.33 -14.87
CA LYS A 372 30.14 11.81 -15.97
C LYS A 372 31.56 12.40 -15.98
N SER A 373 32.31 12.26 -14.89
CA SER A 373 33.76 12.13 -15.00
C SER A 373 34.02 10.62 -15.15
N PRO A 374 34.59 10.15 -16.28
CA PRO A 374 34.96 8.74 -16.48
C PRO A 374 35.75 8.16 -15.29
N ARG A 375 36.49 9.02 -14.59
CA ARG A 375 37.30 8.69 -13.41
C ARG A 375 36.49 8.26 -12.18
N LYS A 376 35.28 8.78 -11.99
CA LYS A 376 34.41 8.42 -10.86
C LYS A 376 33.68 7.11 -11.12
N LEU A 377 33.20 6.91 -12.34
CA LEU A 377 32.61 5.65 -12.79
C LEU A 377 33.62 4.50 -12.71
N LEU A 378 34.85 4.72 -13.18
CA LEU A 378 35.96 3.77 -13.01
C LEU A 378 36.26 3.48 -11.52
N GLY A 379 36.16 4.50 -10.65
CA GLY A 379 36.33 4.33 -9.20
C GLY A 379 35.24 3.46 -8.56
N GLN A 380 33.98 3.64 -8.97
CA GLN A 380 32.87 2.82 -8.48
C GLN A 380 32.92 1.38 -9.01
N ILE A 381 33.19 1.20 -10.30
CA ILE A 381 33.40 -0.13 -10.89
C ILE A 381 34.57 -0.83 -10.18
N ALA A 382 35.69 -0.15 -9.98
CA ALA A 382 36.81 -0.71 -9.22
C ALA A 382 36.42 -1.11 -7.79
N SER A 383 35.62 -0.29 -7.09
CA SER A 383 35.17 -0.60 -5.72
C SER A 383 34.21 -1.79 -5.61
N LEU A 384 33.41 -2.04 -6.67
CA LEU A 384 32.49 -3.18 -6.74
C LEU A 384 33.22 -4.48 -7.10
N VAL A 385 34.33 -4.39 -7.84
CA VAL A 385 35.09 -5.57 -8.31
C VAL A 385 36.25 -5.93 -7.36
N LEU A 386 36.80 -4.98 -6.61
CA LEU A 386 37.89 -5.19 -5.66
C LEU A 386 37.65 -6.27 -4.57
N PRO A 387 36.42 -6.49 -4.04
CA PRO A 387 36.14 -7.58 -3.11
C PRO A 387 36.31 -8.98 -3.74
N TYR A 388 36.24 -9.08 -5.06
CA TYR A 388 36.34 -10.34 -5.81
C TYR A 388 37.73 -10.61 -6.39
N ALA A 389 38.65 -9.63 -6.33
CA ALA A 389 40.02 -9.77 -6.83
C ALA A 389 41.02 -10.31 -5.78
N LYS A 390 40.56 -10.60 -4.56
CA LYS A 390 41.36 -11.19 -3.47
C LYS A 390 40.81 -12.53 -2.95
N ALA A 391 40.02 -13.22 -3.77
CA ALA A 391 39.62 -14.61 -3.53
C ALA A 391 40.47 -15.56 -4.36
#